data_AF-A0A1W9HHR9-F1
#
_entry.id   AF-A0A1W9HHR9-F1
#
_cell.length_a   1.000
_cell.length_b   1.000
_cell.length_c   1.000
_cell.angle_alpha   90.00
_cell.angle_beta   90.00
_cell.angle_gamma   90.00
#
_symmetry.space_group_name_H-M   'P 1'
#
loop_
_entity.id
_entity.type
_entity.pdbx_description
1 polymer ?
#
loop_
_entity_poly.entity_id
_entity_poly.type
_entity_poly.pdbx_seq_one_letter_code
_entity_poly.pdbx_strand_id
1 'polypeptide(L)'
;MFDELDELLKLGSIKEVQHHLEKINVAKVPRESALPLANIARRSGFHRLAFKIVNPIVRPKNKLKRTQATPGELCEYAMILLRLGVIEESRSILASPAAKECSERLLYLAFIYFAEWDYQSACDLLESYIALPDIDSYSKATARVNLAQSYVALEKPEDAIEVINKVVVEAKKLNWRLLHANALQNLADAYLDCKDFSKIHETLDEIRKLIGESHYRYNLYIKRVEACIKLPDVTMLRQLSDEAFKKREYELFRECNFIEAVATQNEDLFRKVYFGTPYYEYRKRILAIWGKPVDLGNSYLWDLNPKKKSNHVFDVLNGCVEGEIAQIKMGTTIHRLLTIFSENLYKTFKAEALFSYLFPDEFLQPTISTTKVYQIIQRTRRWLSTNHIGFSIGEDHGEYFLTSDKGYKLRISQQTYKPKNVGDQHIARLHEAMGEGAYFNIRNVKDILAVATASANRILKKAVEDGVLLKIGQGRSTEYVFSTQKVSKRSPP
;
A
#
# COMPACT_ATOMS: atom_id res chain seq x y z
N MET A 1 -3.41 -25.53 23.25
CA MET A 1 -2.52 -24.38 22.96
C MET A 1 -3.10 -23.49 21.86
N PHE A 2 -3.31 -23.95 20.62
CA PHE A 2 -3.80 -23.07 19.55
C PHE A 2 -5.18 -22.47 19.85
N ASP A 3 -6.12 -23.28 20.33
CA ASP A 3 -7.46 -22.81 20.69
C ASP A 3 -7.42 -21.76 21.80
N GLU A 4 -6.58 -21.98 22.83
CA GLU A 4 -6.36 -21.04 23.92
C GLU A 4 -5.81 -19.69 23.41
N LEU A 5 -4.80 -19.72 22.54
CA LEU A 5 -4.25 -18.49 21.94
C LEU A 5 -5.26 -17.80 21.01
N ASP A 6 -6.09 -18.55 20.30
CA ASP A 6 -7.14 -17.99 19.45
C ASP A 6 -8.27 -17.35 20.29
N GLU A 7 -8.66 -17.95 21.40
CA GLU A 7 -9.60 -17.35 22.35
C GLU A 7 -9.03 -16.08 22.98
N LEU A 8 -7.75 -16.08 23.39
CA LEU A 8 -7.08 -14.86 23.85
C LEU A 8 -7.08 -13.76 22.77
N LEU A 9 -6.89 -14.10 21.49
CA LEU A 9 -7.00 -13.14 20.39
C LEU A 9 -8.42 -12.59 20.26
N LYS A 10 -9.45 -13.44 20.33
CA LYS A 10 -10.87 -13.03 20.25
C LYS A 10 -11.25 -12.11 21.42
N LEU A 11 -10.69 -12.33 22.60
CA LEU A 11 -10.86 -11.50 23.80
C LEU A 11 -10.02 -10.21 23.79
N GLY A 12 -9.06 -10.09 22.86
CA GLY A 12 -8.19 -8.90 22.72
C GLY A 12 -6.92 -8.92 23.58
N SER A 13 -6.55 -10.06 24.15
CA SER A 13 -5.31 -10.26 24.94
C SER A 13 -4.05 -10.40 24.07
N ILE A 14 -3.84 -9.46 23.14
CA ILE A 14 -2.78 -9.52 22.11
C ILE A 14 -1.39 -9.63 22.74
N LYS A 15 -1.10 -8.87 23.81
CA LYS A 15 0.21 -8.87 24.48
C LYS A 15 0.55 -10.23 25.09
N GLU A 16 -0.44 -10.90 25.66
CA GLU A 16 -0.28 -12.23 26.25
C GLU A 16 0.05 -13.24 25.15
N VAL A 17 -0.73 -13.22 24.05
CA VAL A 17 -0.46 -14.05 22.86
C VAL A 17 0.95 -13.81 22.33
N GLN A 18 1.37 -12.55 22.20
CA GLN A 18 2.74 -12.20 21.79
C GLN A 18 3.80 -12.79 22.73
N HIS A 19 3.61 -12.70 24.05
CA HIS A 19 4.51 -13.27 25.03
C HIS A 19 4.65 -14.81 24.91
N HIS A 20 3.57 -15.51 24.58
CA HIS A 20 3.63 -16.95 24.28
C HIS A 20 4.42 -17.23 22.99
N LEU A 21 4.18 -16.43 21.94
CA LEU A 21 4.82 -16.61 20.64
C LEU A 21 6.34 -16.33 20.67
N GLU A 22 6.81 -15.41 21.52
CA GLU A 22 8.25 -15.10 21.69
C GLU A 22 9.08 -16.31 22.13
N LYS A 23 8.45 -17.27 22.81
CA LYS A 23 9.12 -18.47 23.34
C LYS A 23 9.24 -19.59 22.30
N ILE A 24 8.65 -19.43 21.12
CA ILE A 24 8.59 -20.50 20.12
C ILE A 24 9.89 -20.61 19.33
N ASN A 25 10.46 -21.81 19.31
CA ASN A 25 11.55 -22.16 18.41
C ASN A 25 10.99 -22.61 17.05
N VAL A 26 11.01 -21.72 16.06
CA VAL A 26 10.51 -21.99 14.69
C VAL A 26 11.11 -23.25 14.06
N ALA A 27 12.38 -23.56 14.34
CA ALA A 27 13.05 -24.72 13.77
C ALA A 27 12.49 -26.06 14.29
N LYS A 28 11.74 -26.03 15.40
CA LYS A 28 11.11 -27.20 16.02
C LYS A 28 9.60 -27.28 15.77
N VAL A 29 9.01 -26.35 15.01
CA VAL A 29 7.58 -26.36 14.72
C VAL A 29 7.26 -27.48 13.73
N PRO A 30 6.43 -28.49 14.10
CA PRO A 30 5.98 -29.52 13.17
C PRO A 30 5.15 -28.92 12.03
N ARG A 31 5.12 -29.57 10.87
CA ARG A 31 4.44 -29.01 9.68
C ARG A 31 2.94 -28.82 9.93
N GLU A 32 2.29 -29.80 10.54
CA GLU A 32 0.87 -29.79 10.89
C GLU A 32 0.49 -28.64 11.82
N SER A 33 1.46 -28.11 12.57
CA SER A 33 1.29 -26.96 13.46
C SER A 33 1.63 -25.62 12.81
N ALA A 34 2.26 -25.63 11.63
CA ALA A 34 2.81 -24.42 11.02
C ALA A 34 1.70 -23.44 10.59
N LEU A 35 0.65 -23.93 9.94
CA LEU A 35 -0.45 -23.08 9.46
C LEU A 35 -1.25 -22.43 10.61
N PRO A 36 -1.77 -23.18 11.61
CA PRO A 36 -2.47 -22.58 12.75
C PRO A 36 -1.61 -21.57 13.52
N LEU A 37 -0.33 -21.91 13.74
CA LEU A 37 0.57 -21.04 14.47
C LEU A 37 0.89 -19.75 13.70
N ALA A 38 1.10 -19.85 12.38
CA ALA A 38 1.34 -18.69 11.54
C ALA A 38 0.12 -17.75 11.51
N ASN A 39 -1.09 -18.30 11.46
CA ASN A 39 -2.33 -17.53 11.53
C ASN A 39 -2.42 -16.72 12.84
N ILE A 40 -2.18 -17.36 13.98
CA ILE A 40 -2.14 -16.71 15.31
C ILE A 40 -1.05 -15.64 15.34
N ALA A 41 0.16 -15.96 14.90
CA ALA A 41 1.28 -15.02 14.85
C ALA A 41 1.00 -13.82 13.94
N ARG A 42 0.32 -14.01 12.80
CA ARG A 42 -0.06 -12.91 11.93
C ARG A 42 -1.11 -12.02 12.60
N ARG A 43 -2.17 -12.60 13.17
CA ARG A 43 -3.28 -11.86 13.82
C ARG A 43 -2.83 -11.10 15.06
N SER A 44 -1.80 -11.59 15.76
CA SER A 44 -1.17 -10.88 16.88
C SER A 44 -0.17 -9.80 16.46
N GLY A 45 0.10 -9.61 15.16
CA GLY A 45 1.05 -8.61 14.65
C GLY A 45 2.50 -9.08 14.51
N PHE A 46 2.80 -10.34 14.83
CA PHE A 46 4.12 -10.98 14.66
C PHE A 46 4.35 -11.49 13.22
N HIS A 47 4.17 -10.60 12.24
CA HIS A 47 4.22 -10.95 10.81
C HIS A 47 5.54 -11.60 10.38
N ARG A 48 6.69 -11.16 10.93
CA ARG A 48 8.01 -11.75 10.62
C ARG A 48 8.16 -13.17 11.17
N LEU A 49 7.56 -13.46 12.33
CA LEU A 49 7.55 -14.81 12.89
C LEU A 49 6.68 -15.73 12.04
N ALA A 50 5.45 -15.28 11.72
CA ALA A 50 4.54 -16.00 10.82
C ALA A 50 5.22 -16.31 9.48
N PHE A 51 5.93 -15.33 8.91
CA PHE A 51 6.70 -15.52 7.67
C PHE A 51 7.78 -16.59 7.83
N LYS A 52 8.56 -16.57 8.91
CA LYS A 52 9.59 -17.59 9.18
C LYS A 52 9.03 -19.00 9.32
N ILE A 53 7.81 -19.14 9.84
CA ILE A 53 7.13 -20.43 10.01
C ILE A 53 6.70 -21.01 8.65
N VAL A 54 6.03 -20.22 7.80
CA VAL A 54 5.40 -20.73 6.56
C VAL A 54 6.34 -20.67 5.35
N ASN A 55 7.29 -19.73 5.32
CA ASN A 55 8.18 -19.56 4.16
C ASN A 55 8.97 -20.83 3.78
N PRO A 56 9.51 -21.64 4.72
CA PRO A 56 10.19 -22.89 4.37
C PRO A 56 9.27 -23.93 3.69
N ILE A 57 7.95 -23.83 3.86
CA ILE A 57 6.96 -24.74 3.25
C ILE A 57 6.62 -24.28 1.83
N VAL A 58 6.32 -22.98 1.66
CA VAL A 58 5.94 -22.40 0.36
C VAL A 58 7.14 -22.18 -0.56
N ARG A 59 8.28 -21.77 0.01
CA ARG A 59 9.55 -21.54 -0.69
C ARG A 59 10.71 -22.33 -0.04
N PRO A 60 10.70 -23.67 -0.08
CA PRO A 60 11.77 -24.42 0.55
C PRO A 60 13.13 -24.14 -0.14
N LYS A 61 14.24 -24.42 0.56
CA LYS A 61 15.59 -24.29 -0.03
C LYS A 61 15.98 -25.52 -0.87
N ASN A 62 15.70 -26.73 -0.38
CA ASN A 62 16.03 -27.99 -1.06
C ASN A 62 14.81 -28.52 -1.84
N LYS A 63 14.92 -28.73 -3.16
CA LYS A 63 13.81 -29.15 -4.04
C LYS A 63 13.47 -30.64 -3.94
N LEU A 64 14.39 -31.47 -3.45
CA LEU A 64 14.35 -32.93 -3.64
C LEU A 64 13.49 -33.73 -2.64
N LYS A 65 12.94 -33.11 -1.59
CA LYS A 65 12.16 -33.79 -0.53
C LYS A 65 10.75 -33.22 -0.32
N ARG A 66 10.13 -32.62 -1.35
CA ARG A 66 8.98 -31.72 -1.15
C ARG A 66 7.63 -32.38 -1.32
N THR A 67 6.94 -32.50 -0.21
CA THR A 67 5.49 -32.33 -0.16
C THR A 67 5.11 -30.90 -0.59
N GLN A 68 4.15 -30.75 -1.50
CA GLN A 68 3.66 -29.46 -1.98
C GLN A 68 2.98 -28.66 -0.84
N ALA A 69 3.00 -27.33 -0.93
CA ALA A 69 2.26 -26.47 0.00
C ALA A 69 0.75 -26.63 -0.23
N THR A 70 -0.03 -26.69 0.83
CA THR A 70 -1.48 -26.77 0.74
C THR A 70 -2.08 -25.42 0.28
N PRO A 71 -3.30 -25.41 -0.26
CA PRO A 71 -4.00 -24.17 -0.60
C PRO A 71 -4.07 -23.17 0.58
N GLY A 72 -4.31 -23.67 1.80
CA GLY A 72 -4.34 -22.85 3.02
C GLY A 72 -2.97 -22.27 3.40
N GLU A 73 -1.89 -23.05 3.27
CA GLU A 73 -0.52 -22.56 3.49
C GLU A 73 -0.13 -21.45 2.48
N LEU A 74 -0.55 -21.58 1.22
CA LEU A 74 -0.35 -20.55 0.19
C LEU A 74 -1.11 -19.26 0.51
N CYS A 75 -2.38 -19.37 0.89
CA CYS A 75 -3.22 -18.20 1.23
C CYS A 75 -2.70 -17.48 2.48
N GLU A 76 -2.32 -18.23 3.52
CA GLU A 76 -1.75 -17.65 4.74
C GLU A 76 -0.40 -16.97 4.44
N TYR A 77 0.46 -17.58 3.63
CA TYR A 77 1.72 -16.97 3.18
C TYR A 77 1.48 -15.65 2.43
N ALA A 78 0.53 -15.63 1.50
CA ALA A 78 0.15 -14.41 0.78
C ALA A 78 -0.35 -13.32 1.74
N MET A 79 -1.18 -13.67 2.72
CA MET A 79 -1.68 -12.71 3.70
C MET A 79 -0.56 -12.15 4.60
N ILE A 80 0.45 -12.95 4.92
CA ILE A 80 1.65 -12.49 5.62
C ILE A 80 2.45 -11.50 4.76
N LEU A 81 2.64 -11.80 3.47
CA LEU A 81 3.30 -10.89 2.52
C LEU A 81 2.58 -9.54 2.43
N LEU A 82 1.25 -9.54 2.37
CA LEU A 82 0.44 -8.30 2.41
C LEU A 82 0.74 -7.48 3.67
N ARG A 83 0.79 -8.11 4.86
CA ARG A 83 1.09 -7.41 6.12
C ARG A 83 2.54 -6.89 6.22
N LEU A 84 3.45 -7.47 5.44
CA LEU A 84 4.82 -6.98 5.24
C LEU A 84 4.93 -5.90 4.16
N GLY A 85 3.84 -5.60 3.45
CA GLY A 85 3.78 -4.61 2.36
C GLY A 85 4.27 -5.13 1.01
N VAL A 86 4.36 -6.46 0.84
CA VAL A 86 4.74 -7.12 -0.42
C VAL A 86 3.47 -7.51 -1.19
N ILE A 87 2.80 -6.49 -1.73
CA ILE A 87 1.44 -6.59 -2.28
C ILE A 87 1.40 -7.42 -3.58
N GLU A 88 2.29 -7.14 -4.53
CA GLU A 88 2.28 -7.81 -5.85
C GLU A 88 2.54 -9.32 -5.75
N GLU A 89 3.52 -9.74 -4.94
CA GLU A 89 3.77 -11.17 -4.73
C GLU A 89 2.57 -11.84 -4.03
N SER A 90 1.99 -11.18 -3.03
CA SER A 90 0.78 -11.65 -2.34
C SER A 90 -0.37 -11.90 -3.33
N ARG A 91 -0.68 -10.92 -4.18
CA ARG A 91 -1.70 -11.03 -5.22
C ARG A 91 -1.40 -12.16 -6.19
N SER A 92 -0.16 -12.28 -6.65
CA SER A 92 0.27 -13.32 -7.59
C SER A 92 0.07 -14.72 -7.02
N ILE A 93 0.40 -14.93 -5.74
CA ILE A 93 0.19 -16.22 -5.07
C ILE A 93 -1.30 -16.53 -4.94
N LEU A 94 -2.13 -15.56 -4.52
CA LEU A 94 -3.58 -15.74 -4.46
C LEU A 94 -4.18 -15.96 -5.84
N ALA A 95 -3.61 -15.44 -6.93
CA ALA A 95 -4.09 -15.69 -8.28
C ALA A 95 -3.76 -17.10 -8.81
N SER A 96 -2.83 -17.81 -8.17
CA SER A 96 -2.37 -19.13 -8.62
C SER A 96 -3.49 -20.18 -8.57
N PRO A 97 -3.48 -21.20 -9.47
CA PRO A 97 -4.48 -22.26 -9.47
C PRO A 97 -4.59 -22.99 -8.13
N ALA A 98 -3.45 -23.30 -7.49
CA ALA A 98 -3.42 -24.01 -6.20
C ALA A 98 -4.08 -23.22 -5.06
N ALA A 99 -4.00 -21.89 -5.06
CA ALA A 99 -4.67 -21.08 -4.05
C ALA A 99 -6.20 -21.01 -4.24
N LYS A 100 -6.72 -21.28 -5.46
CA LYS A 100 -8.17 -21.19 -5.75
C LYS A 100 -9.01 -22.19 -4.98
N GLU A 101 -8.41 -23.26 -4.49
CA GLU A 101 -9.06 -24.32 -3.71
C GLU A 101 -9.33 -23.88 -2.26
N CYS A 102 -8.74 -22.79 -1.78
CA CYS A 102 -8.97 -22.24 -0.44
C CYS A 102 -9.98 -21.10 -0.50
N SER A 103 -11.08 -21.22 0.24
CA SER A 103 -12.15 -20.22 0.24
C SER A 103 -11.71 -18.84 0.73
N GLU A 104 -10.81 -18.79 1.72
CA GLU A 104 -10.28 -17.60 2.36
C GLU A 104 -9.47 -16.73 1.38
N ARG A 105 -9.09 -17.29 0.23
CA ARG A 105 -8.50 -16.55 -0.88
C ARG A 105 -9.34 -15.33 -1.26
N LEU A 106 -10.67 -15.44 -1.30
CA LEU A 106 -11.54 -14.32 -1.68
C LEU A 106 -11.44 -13.18 -0.66
N LEU A 107 -11.53 -13.52 0.63
CA LEU A 107 -11.36 -12.56 1.73
C LEU A 107 -9.98 -11.90 1.70
N TYR A 108 -8.91 -12.67 1.43
CA TYR A 108 -7.54 -12.12 1.38
C TYR A 108 -7.29 -11.26 0.14
N LEU A 109 -7.91 -11.59 -1.00
CA LEU A 109 -7.89 -10.71 -2.19
C LEU A 109 -8.63 -9.40 -1.89
N ALA A 110 -9.76 -9.43 -1.19
CA ALA A 110 -10.45 -8.21 -0.77
C ALA A 110 -9.51 -7.33 0.07
N PHE A 111 -8.77 -7.90 1.04
CA PHE A 111 -7.79 -7.16 1.84
C PHE A 111 -6.65 -6.53 1.02
N ILE A 112 -6.26 -7.12 -0.10
CA ILE A 112 -5.32 -6.49 -1.03
C ILE A 112 -5.96 -5.24 -1.65
N TYR A 113 -7.20 -5.35 -2.12
CA TYR A 113 -7.91 -4.22 -2.70
C TYR A 113 -8.18 -3.09 -1.69
N PHE A 114 -8.44 -3.41 -0.42
CA PHE A 114 -8.45 -2.41 0.66
C PHE A 114 -7.11 -1.68 0.78
N ALA A 115 -5.98 -2.40 0.70
CA ALA A 115 -4.66 -1.79 0.78
C ALA A 115 -4.33 -0.86 -0.42
N GLU A 116 -5.14 -0.93 -1.47
CA GLU A 116 -5.05 -0.12 -2.69
C GLU A 116 -6.21 0.88 -2.87
N TRP A 117 -7.12 0.95 -1.89
CA TRP A 117 -8.33 1.76 -1.93
C TRP A 117 -9.35 1.40 -3.03
N ASP A 118 -9.29 0.18 -3.58
CA ASP A 118 -10.28 -0.32 -4.54
C ASP A 118 -11.42 -1.05 -3.82
N TYR A 119 -12.30 -0.28 -3.19
CA TYR A 119 -13.40 -0.82 -2.39
C TYR A 119 -14.47 -1.52 -3.24
N GLN A 120 -14.59 -1.19 -4.52
CA GLN A 120 -15.55 -1.86 -5.40
C GLN A 120 -15.11 -3.32 -5.64
N SER A 121 -13.86 -3.55 -6.04
CA SER A 121 -13.34 -4.92 -6.20
C SER A 121 -13.36 -5.69 -4.87
N ALA A 122 -13.11 -5.02 -3.75
CA ALA A 122 -13.22 -5.65 -2.43
C ALA A 122 -14.66 -6.07 -2.11
N CYS A 123 -15.65 -5.22 -2.41
CA CYS A 123 -17.08 -5.49 -2.21
C CYS A 123 -17.52 -6.77 -2.94
N ASP A 124 -17.25 -6.87 -4.24
CA ASP A 124 -17.65 -8.01 -5.08
C ASP A 124 -17.10 -9.34 -4.55
N LEU A 125 -15.84 -9.32 -4.07
CA LEU A 125 -15.18 -10.49 -3.48
C LEU A 125 -15.77 -10.89 -2.13
N LEU A 126 -16.12 -9.90 -1.29
CA LEU A 126 -16.69 -10.14 0.03
C LEU A 126 -18.10 -10.71 -0.07
N GLU A 127 -18.93 -10.18 -0.97
CA GLU A 127 -20.26 -10.73 -1.27
C GLU A 127 -20.15 -12.19 -1.72
N SER A 128 -19.24 -12.46 -2.67
CA SER A 128 -18.96 -13.82 -3.14
C SER A 128 -18.50 -14.75 -2.01
N TYR A 129 -17.65 -14.27 -1.10
CA TYR A 129 -17.16 -15.06 0.04
C TYR A 129 -18.28 -15.36 1.05
N ILE A 130 -19.13 -14.38 1.36
CA ILE A 130 -20.25 -14.53 2.31
C ILE A 130 -21.29 -15.54 1.80
N ALA A 131 -21.48 -15.62 0.47
CA ALA A 131 -22.40 -16.54 -0.17
C ALA A 131 -21.96 -18.02 -0.14
N LEU A 132 -20.69 -18.31 0.21
CA LEU A 132 -20.20 -19.68 0.28
C LEU A 132 -20.88 -20.45 1.44
N PRO A 133 -21.28 -21.72 1.22
CA PRO A 133 -22.00 -22.51 2.22
C PRO A 133 -21.10 -22.87 3.42
N ASP A 134 -19.83 -23.20 3.17
CA ASP A 134 -18.92 -23.83 4.14
C ASP A 134 -18.09 -22.85 4.98
N ILE A 135 -18.51 -21.58 5.05
CA ILE A 135 -17.81 -20.57 5.87
C ILE A 135 -18.46 -20.47 7.24
N ASP A 136 -17.63 -20.55 8.29
CA ASP A 136 -18.07 -20.44 9.68
C ASP A 136 -18.66 -19.04 9.99
N SER A 137 -19.44 -18.96 11.06
CA SER A 137 -20.15 -17.73 11.42
C SER A 137 -19.22 -16.56 11.74
N TYR A 138 -18.08 -16.82 12.38
CA TYR A 138 -17.11 -15.77 12.72
C TYR A 138 -16.45 -15.20 11.47
N SER A 139 -16.07 -16.06 10.53
CA SER A 139 -15.50 -15.65 9.24
C SER A 139 -16.52 -14.89 8.38
N LYS A 140 -17.80 -15.32 8.35
CA LYS A 140 -18.88 -14.57 7.69
C LYS A 140 -19.10 -13.20 8.34
N ALA A 141 -19.13 -13.13 9.67
CA ALA A 141 -19.25 -11.87 10.40
C ALA A 141 -18.06 -10.93 10.11
N THR A 142 -16.84 -11.47 10.07
CA THR A 142 -15.63 -10.72 9.68
C THR A 142 -15.74 -10.15 8.26
N ALA A 143 -16.19 -10.96 7.30
CA ALA A 143 -16.39 -10.50 5.93
C ALA A 143 -17.47 -9.40 5.86
N ARG A 144 -18.58 -9.53 6.59
CA ARG A 144 -19.64 -8.51 6.66
C ARG A 144 -19.16 -7.18 7.25
N VAL A 145 -18.31 -7.20 8.27
CA VAL A 145 -17.68 -5.97 8.79
C VAL A 145 -16.90 -5.25 7.70
N ASN A 146 -16.07 -5.98 6.95
CA ASN A 146 -15.31 -5.40 5.85
C ASN A 146 -16.22 -4.97 4.69
N LEU A 147 -17.32 -5.68 4.43
CA LEU A 147 -18.28 -5.30 3.40
C LEU A 147 -18.94 -3.96 3.74
N ALA A 148 -19.36 -3.76 4.99
CA ALA A 148 -19.89 -2.49 5.46
C ALA A 148 -18.85 -1.35 5.31
N GLN A 149 -17.57 -1.62 5.60
CA GLN A 149 -16.50 -0.63 5.36
C GLN A 149 -16.38 -0.26 3.87
N SER A 150 -16.57 -1.23 2.98
CA SER A 150 -16.56 -0.99 1.53
C SER A 150 -17.73 -0.11 1.11
N TYR A 151 -18.92 -0.38 1.63
CA TYR A 151 -20.10 0.45 1.37
C TYR A 151 -19.94 1.89 1.87
N VAL A 152 -19.41 2.11 3.08
CA VAL A 152 -19.06 3.46 3.58
C VAL A 152 -18.10 4.17 2.61
N ALA A 153 -17.01 3.51 2.21
CA ALA A 153 -16.03 4.11 1.30
C ALA A 153 -16.58 4.40 -0.11
N LEU A 154 -17.64 3.69 -0.50
CA LEU A 154 -18.38 3.86 -1.76
C LEU A 154 -19.59 4.81 -1.64
N GLU A 155 -19.72 5.54 -0.52
CA GLU A 155 -20.83 6.47 -0.26
C GLU A 155 -22.21 5.80 -0.28
N LYS A 156 -22.30 4.58 0.27
CA LYS A 156 -23.53 3.77 0.44
C LYS A 156 -23.82 3.48 1.91
N PRO A 157 -24.10 4.49 2.75
CA PRO A 157 -24.20 4.29 4.19
C PRO A 157 -25.40 3.41 4.60
N GLU A 158 -26.51 3.43 3.86
CA GLU A 158 -27.68 2.60 4.16
C GLU A 158 -27.38 1.10 4.04
N ASP A 159 -26.68 0.70 2.96
CA ASP A 159 -26.24 -0.69 2.75
C ASP A 159 -25.26 -1.12 3.84
N ALA A 160 -24.36 -0.22 4.26
CA ALA A 160 -23.45 -0.46 5.36
C ALA A 160 -24.19 -0.71 6.68
N ILE A 161 -25.18 0.12 7.01
CA ILE A 161 -26.01 0.01 8.22
C ILE A 161 -26.77 -1.33 8.23
N GLU A 162 -27.38 -1.73 7.11
CA GLU A 162 -28.14 -2.98 7.04
C GLU A 162 -27.25 -4.20 7.33
N VAL A 163 -26.09 -4.28 6.67
CA VAL A 163 -25.16 -5.39 6.81
C VAL A 163 -24.57 -5.44 8.22
N ILE A 164 -24.19 -4.30 8.78
CA ILE A 164 -23.43 -4.25 10.03
C ILE A 164 -24.30 -4.48 11.28
N ASN A 165 -25.57 -4.07 11.27
CA ASN A 165 -26.48 -4.29 12.39
C ASN A 165 -26.64 -5.77 12.75
N LYS A 166 -26.69 -6.65 11.72
CA LYS A 166 -26.72 -8.10 11.91
C LYS A 166 -25.47 -8.59 12.66
N VAL A 167 -24.30 -8.03 12.34
CA VAL A 167 -23.03 -8.39 12.97
C VAL A 167 -22.93 -7.87 14.40
N VAL A 168 -23.39 -6.64 14.69
CA VAL A 168 -23.37 -6.07 16.05
C VAL A 168 -24.10 -6.98 17.02
N VAL A 169 -25.32 -7.42 16.66
CA VAL A 169 -26.14 -8.32 17.49
C VAL A 169 -25.45 -9.66 17.71
N GLU A 170 -24.94 -10.28 16.64
CA GLU A 170 -24.27 -11.58 16.70
C GLU A 170 -22.97 -11.54 17.51
N ALA A 171 -22.10 -10.56 17.23
CA ALA A 171 -20.81 -10.41 17.90
C ALA A 171 -20.97 -10.10 19.39
N LYS A 172 -21.99 -9.33 19.78
CA LYS A 172 -22.34 -9.09 21.18
C LYS A 172 -22.82 -10.37 21.87
N LYS A 173 -23.71 -11.13 21.22
CA LYS A 173 -24.25 -12.41 21.74
C LYS A 173 -23.14 -13.45 21.96
N LEU A 174 -22.19 -13.53 21.04
CA LEU A 174 -21.10 -14.52 21.07
C LEU A 174 -19.82 -14.00 21.75
N ASN A 175 -19.88 -12.81 22.38
CA ASN A 175 -18.77 -12.17 23.07
C ASN A 175 -17.51 -11.98 22.19
N TRP A 176 -17.67 -11.72 20.90
CA TRP A 176 -16.59 -11.40 19.98
C TRP A 176 -16.18 -9.93 20.13
N ARG A 177 -15.61 -9.59 21.30
CA ARG A 177 -15.39 -8.21 21.76
C ARG A 177 -14.75 -7.29 20.71
N LEU A 178 -13.65 -7.71 20.09
CA LEU A 178 -12.96 -6.90 19.06
C LEU A 178 -13.79 -6.75 17.77
N LEU A 179 -14.48 -7.81 17.36
CA LEU A 179 -15.31 -7.75 16.16
C LEU A 179 -16.55 -6.87 16.39
N HIS A 180 -17.12 -6.91 17.58
CA HIS A 180 -18.21 -6.03 18.00
C HIS A 180 -17.77 -4.56 17.97
N ALA A 181 -16.60 -4.23 18.52
CA ALA A 181 -16.06 -2.87 18.45
C ALA A 181 -15.82 -2.39 17.00
N ASN A 182 -15.28 -3.26 16.12
CA ASN A 182 -15.11 -2.94 14.71
C ASN A 182 -16.45 -2.75 13.98
N ALA A 183 -17.48 -3.52 14.35
CA ALA A 183 -18.80 -3.38 13.77
C ALA A 183 -19.46 -2.05 14.17
N LEU A 184 -19.39 -1.68 15.46
CA LEU A 184 -19.83 -0.38 15.96
C LEU A 184 -19.04 0.77 15.31
N GLN A 185 -17.75 0.57 15.06
CA GLN A 185 -16.93 1.54 14.32
C GLN A 185 -17.53 1.83 12.94
N ASN A 186 -17.72 0.82 12.10
CA ASN A 186 -18.28 1.02 10.76
C ASN A 186 -19.71 1.58 10.79
N LEU A 187 -20.48 1.24 11.83
CA LEU A 187 -21.82 1.79 12.03
C LEU A 187 -21.81 3.29 12.34
N ALA A 188 -20.89 3.75 13.20
CA ALA A 188 -20.72 5.18 13.48
C ALA A 188 -20.26 5.97 12.24
N ASP A 189 -19.45 5.38 11.37
CA ASP A 189 -19.08 6.00 10.08
C ASP A 189 -20.26 6.13 9.13
N ALA A 190 -21.06 5.08 8.99
CA ALA A 190 -22.26 5.15 8.17
C ALA A 190 -23.26 6.19 8.72
N TYR A 191 -23.43 6.27 10.05
CA TYR A 191 -24.27 7.32 10.65
C TYR A 191 -23.70 8.72 10.49
N LEU A 192 -22.38 8.88 10.43
CA LEU A 192 -21.73 10.15 10.12
C LEU A 192 -22.08 10.61 8.69
N ASP A 193 -22.02 9.71 7.72
CA ASP A 193 -22.40 9.98 6.33
C ASP A 193 -23.89 10.34 6.22
N CYS A 194 -24.77 9.66 6.99
CA CYS A 194 -26.19 9.99 7.09
C CYS A 194 -26.49 11.24 7.96
N LYS A 195 -25.50 11.82 8.65
CA LYS A 195 -25.65 12.94 9.60
C LYS A 195 -26.59 12.64 10.79
N ASP A 196 -26.68 11.38 11.23
CA ASP A 196 -27.47 10.96 12.38
C ASP A 196 -26.66 11.07 13.68
N PHE A 197 -26.47 12.30 14.16
CA PHE A 197 -25.60 12.59 15.30
C PHE A 197 -26.02 11.90 16.61
N SER A 198 -27.32 11.66 16.81
CA SER A 198 -27.81 10.95 18.00
C SER A 198 -27.24 9.54 18.05
N LYS A 199 -27.37 8.79 16.95
CA LYS A 199 -26.88 7.42 16.89
C LYS A 199 -25.36 7.34 16.88
N ILE A 200 -24.67 8.35 16.34
CA ILE A 200 -23.21 8.42 16.46
C ILE A 200 -22.81 8.47 17.94
N HIS A 201 -23.40 9.36 18.74
CA HIS A 201 -23.07 9.46 20.16
C HIS A 201 -23.34 8.16 20.92
N GLU A 202 -24.50 7.54 20.71
CA GLU A 202 -24.84 6.23 21.30
C GLU A 202 -23.80 5.16 20.95
N THR A 203 -23.42 5.09 19.67
CA THR A 203 -22.45 4.11 19.15
C THR A 203 -21.05 4.35 19.72
N LEU A 204 -20.58 5.60 19.78
CA LEU A 204 -19.27 5.94 20.35
C LEU A 204 -19.21 5.62 21.85
N ASP A 205 -20.29 5.85 22.58
CA ASP A 205 -20.37 5.50 24.00
C ASP A 205 -20.36 3.99 24.23
N GLU A 206 -20.99 3.20 23.36
CA GLU A 206 -20.89 1.74 23.42
C GLU A 206 -19.46 1.27 23.15
N ILE A 207 -18.76 1.85 22.16
CA ILE A 207 -17.33 1.52 21.89
C ILE A 207 -16.46 1.81 23.12
N ARG A 208 -16.65 2.98 23.76
CA ARG A 208 -15.91 3.36 24.98
C ARG A 208 -16.13 2.37 26.11
N LYS A 209 -17.37 1.97 26.37
CA LYS A 209 -17.70 0.96 27.39
C LYS A 209 -17.09 -0.40 27.05
N LEU A 210 -17.10 -0.76 25.77
CA LEU A 210 -16.66 -2.06 25.30
C LEU A 210 -15.15 -2.23 25.34
N ILE A 211 -14.36 -1.23 24.91
CA ILE A 211 -12.89 -1.38 24.78
C ILE A 211 -12.13 -0.60 25.86
N GLY A 212 -12.75 0.41 26.46
CA GLY A 212 -12.10 1.33 27.38
C GLY A 212 -11.13 2.29 26.68
N GLU A 213 -10.60 3.24 27.44
CA GLU A 213 -9.71 4.29 26.92
C GLU A 213 -8.26 3.83 26.71
N SER A 214 -7.91 2.58 27.02
CA SER A 214 -6.53 2.10 26.91
C SER A 214 -6.15 1.69 25.48
N HIS A 215 -7.11 1.46 24.59
CA HIS A 215 -6.85 0.99 23.24
C HIS A 215 -6.68 2.15 22.25
N TYR A 216 -5.43 2.55 22.03
CA TYR A 216 -5.10 3.76 21.26
C TYR A 216 -5.78 3.88 19.88
N ARG A 217 -5.94 2.77 19.13
CA ARG A 217 -6.58 2.83 17.80
C ARG A 217 -8.05 3.25 17.83
N TYR A 218 -8.85 2.69 18.75
CA TYR A 218 -10.26 3.07 18.86
C TYR A 218 -10.39 4.50 19.38
N ASN A 219 -9.48 4.96 20.25
CA ASN A 219 -9.47 6.36 20.67
C ASN A 219 -9.22 7.32 19.51
N LEU A 220 -8.25 7.01 18.63
CA LEU A 220 -7.99 7.81 17.44
C LEU A 220 -9.22 7.85 16.51
N TYR A 221 -9.89 6.72 16.34
CA TYR A 221 -11.13 6.64 15.58
C TYR A 221 -12.25 7.50 16.20
N ILE A 222 -12.52 7.34 17.50
CA ILE A 222 -13.56 8.09 18.21
C ILE A 222 -13.30 9.60 18.05
N LYS A 223 -12.06 10.04 18.30
CA LYS A 223 -11.63 11.42 18.11
C LYS A 223 -11.83 11.90 16.66
N ARG A 224 -11.63 11.04 15.66
CA ARG A 224 -11.88 11.39 14.26
C ARG A 224 -13.35 11.72 14.04
N VAL A 225 -14.26 10.84 14.46
CA VAL A 225 -15.70 11.05 14.29
C VAL A 225 -16.15 12.31 15.03
N GLU A 226 -15.67 12.53 16.26
CA GLU A 226 -15.94 13.74 17.02
C GLU A 226 -15.39 15.02 16.36
N ALA A 227 -14.21 14.94 15.75
CA ALA A 227 -13.64 16.06 14.99
C ALA A 227 -14.50 16.38 13.76
N CYS A 228 -15.01 15.37 13.05
CA CYS A 228 -15.91 15.55 11.91
C CYS A 228 -17.23 16.21 12.31
N ILE A 229 -17.81 15.85 13.47
CA ILE A 229 -19.03 16.48 13.99
C ILE A 229 -18.84 17.98 14.26
N LYS A 230 -17.63 18.40 14.66
CA LYS A 230 -17.30 19.79 15.02
C LYS A 230 -16.95 20.70 13.84
N LEU A 231 -16.96 20.18 12.62
CA LEU A 231 -16.70 21.01 11.44
C LEU A 231 -17.70 22.17 11.36
N PRO A 232 -17.27 23.38 10.95
CA PRO A 232 -16.00 23.69 10.27
C PRO A 232 -14.78 23.93 11.17
N ASP A 233 -14.88 23.79 12.51
CA ASP A 233 -13.70 23.93 13.37
C ASP A 233 -12.73 22.75 13.19
N VAL A 234 -11.58 23.03 12.58
CA VAL A 234 -10.54 22.03 12.28
C VAL A 234 -9.50 21.87 13.39
N THR A 235 -9.64 22.56 14.54
CA THR A 235 -8.67 22.49 15.64
C THR A 235 -8.49 21.05 16.15
N MET A 236 -9.59 20.35 16.42
CA MET A 236 -9.55 18.96 16.90
C MET A 236 -8.98 18.02 15.83
N LEU A 237 -9.30 18.26 14.56
CA LEU A 237 -8.81 17.48 13.44
C LEU A 237 -7.29 17.60 13.25
N ARG A 238 -6.72 18.81 13.42
CA ARG A 238 -5.27 19.05 13.37
C ARG A 238 -4.53 18.36 14.51
N GLN A 239 -5.07 18.42 15.73
CA GLN A 239 -4.50 17.71 16.88
C GLN A 239 -4.51 16.19 16.65
N LEU A 240 -5.60 15.67 16.10
CA LEU A 240 -5.70 14.26 15.73
C LEU A 240 -4.71 13.90 14.61
N SER A 241 -4.55 14.75 13.61
CA SER A 241 -3.60 14.57 12.51
C SER A 241 -2.16 14.40 13.04
N ASP A 242 -1.74 15.26 13.98
CA ASP A 242 -0.45 15.17 14.66
C ASP A 242 -0.30 13.88 15.50
N GLU A 243 -1.36 13.48 16.20
CA GLU A 243 -1.38 12.25 17.00
C GLU A 243 -1.29 11.00 16.11
N ALA A 244 -2.06 10.96 15.03
CA ALA A 244 -2.05 9.88 14.04
C ALA A 244 -0.67 9.72 13.40
N PHE A 245 -0.01 10.83 13.03
CA PHE A 245 1.37 10.80 12.53
C PHE A 245 2.35 10.20 13.55
N LYS A 246 2.32 10.66 14.80
CA LYS A 246 3.17 10.13 15.89
C LYS A 246 2.92 8.65 16.18
N LYS A 247 1.68 8.19 16.01
CA LYS A 247 1.27 6.79 16.20
C LYS A 247 1.41 5.93 14.94
N ARG A 248 1.90 6.51 13.83
CA ARG A 248 2.08 5.83 12.53
C ARG A 248 0.79 5.32 11.90
N GLU A 249 -0.34 5.95 12.21
CA GLU A 249 -1.63 5.70 11.57
C GLU A 249 -1.74 6.59 10.32
N TYR A 250 -0.88 6.30 9.33
CA TYR A 250 -0.66 7.16 8.16
C TYR A 250 -1.91 7.37 7.28
N GLU A 251 -2.80 6.38 7.24
CA GLU A 251 -4.06 6.48 6.50
C GLU A 251 -5.03 7.45 7.19
N LEU A 252 -5.08 7.44 8.53
CA LEU A 252 -5.85 8.42 9.30
C LEU A 252 -5.24 9.83 9.17
N PHE A 253 -3.91 9.95 9.23
CA PHE A 253 -3.21 11.21 9.00
C PHE A 253 -3.56 11.81 7.63
N ARG A 254 -3.60 10.97 6.58
CA ARG A 254 -4.04 11.38 5.25
C ARG A 254 -5.49 11.85 5.21
N GLU A 255 -6.40 11.06 5.78
CA GLU A 255 -7.82 11.40 5.78
C GLU A 255 -8.08 12.68 6.57
N CYS A 256 -7.36 12.93 7.68
CA CYS A 256 -7.47 14.20 8.42
C CYS A 256 -7.07 15.40 7.55
N ASN A 257 -5.97 15.31 6.80
CA ASN A 257 -5.56 16.38 5.89
C ASN A 257 -6.58 16.58 4.75
N PHE A 258 -7.19 15.49 4.26
CA PHE A 258 -8.22 15.58 3.24
C PHE A 258 -9.49 16.29 3.77
N ILE A 259 -10.00 15.85 4.92
CA ILE A 259 -11.17 16.46 5.57
C ILE A 259 -10.89 17.94 5.87
N GLU A 260 -9.70 18.27 6.38
CA GLU A 260 -9.30 19.65 6.62
C GLU A 260 -9.29 20.47 5.32
N ALA A 261 -8.72 19.91 4.24
CA ALA A 261 -8.68 20.58 2.94
C ALA A 261 -10.08 20.92 2.45
N VAL A 262 -11.03 19.97 2.52
CA VAL A 262 -12.44 20.18 2.14
C VAL A 262 -13.11 21.23 3.04
N ALA A 263 -12.99 21.10 4.36
CA ALA A 263 -13.64 21.99 5.32
C ALA A 263 -13.13 23.45 5.21
N THR A 264 -11.84 23.63 4.90
CA THR A 264 -11.20 24.95 4.80
C THR A 264 -11.07 25.47 3.37
N GLN A 265 -11.47 24.67 2.38
CA GLN A 265 -11.25 24.95 0.95
C GLN A 265 -9.77 25.23 0.62
N ASN A 266 -8.84 24.59 1.33
CA ASN A 266 -7.41 24.75 1.15
C ASN A 266 -6.89 23.89 -0.03
N GLU A 267 -6.73 24.52 -1.19
CA GLU A 267 -6.28 23.87 -2.42
C GLU A 267 -4.85 23.30 -2.33
N ASP A 268 -3.92 23.96 -1.63
CA ASP A 268 -2.56 23.43 -1.48
C ASP A 268 -2.55 22.13 -0.66
N LEU A 269 -3.34 22.08 0.41
CA LEU A 269 -3.50 20.88 1.22
C LEU A 269 -4.21 19.77 0.42
N PHE A 270 -5.23 20.12 -0.39
CA PHE A 270 -5.86 19.16 -1.29
C PHE A 270 -4.86 18.58 -2.30
N ARG A 271 -4.05 19.43 -2.95
CA ARG A 271 -2.99 19.00 -3.87
C ARG A 271 -1.98 18.10 -3.17
N LYS A 272 -1.57 18.42 -1.93
CA LYS A 272 -0.71 17.54 -1.13
C LYS A 272 -1.30 16.15 -0.94
N VAL A 273 -2.60 16.05 -0.64
CA VAL A 273 -3.29 14.75 -0.51
C VAL A 273 -3.31 14.03 -1.85
N TYR A 274 -3.68 14.72 -2.92
CA TYR A 274 -3.78 14.16 -4.27
C TYR A 274 -2.45 13.60 -4.78
N PHE A 275 -1.39 14.42 -4.77
CA PHE A 275 -0.05 14.01 -5.21
C PHE A 275 0.61 13.07 -4.21
N GLY A 276 0.21 13.13 -2.94
CA GLY A 276 0.79 12.30 -1.89
C GLY A 276 0.19 10.93 -1.70
N THR A 277 -0.76 10.56 -2.56
CA THR A 277 -1.37 9.24 -2.57
C THR A 277 -1.03 8.49 -3.85
N PRO A 278 -0.52 7.24 -3.75
CA PRO A 278 -0.28 6.41 -4.91
C PRO A 278 -1.55 5.72 -5.45
N TYR A 279 -2.65 5.77 -4.72
CA TYR A 279 -3.88 5.03 -4.95
C TYR A 279 -4.82 5.78 -5.89
N TYR A 280 -5.08 5.19 -7.06
CA TYR A 280 -5.92 5.81 -8.09
C TYR A 280 -7.38 5.98 -7.64
N GLU A 281 -7.99 4.94 -7.07
CA GLU A 281 -9.38 5.01 -6.60
C GLU A 281 -9.56 6.03 -5.47
N TYR A 282 -8.56 6.20 -4.58
CA TYR A 282 -8.60 7.28 -3.59
C TYR A 282 -8.58 8.66 -4.24
N ARG A 283 -7.71 8.89 -5.24
CA ARG A 283 -7.65 10.16 -5.97
C ARG A 283 -8.98 10.48 -6.66
N LYS A 284 -9.62 9.48 -7.25
CA LYS A 284 -10.96 9.61 -7.84
C LYS A 284 -12.00 10.00 -6.79
N ARG A 285 -12.02 9.33 -5.64
CA ARG A 285 -12.92 9.65 -4.51
C ARG A 285 -12.74 11.09 -4.04
N ILE A 286 -11.51 11.51 -3.72
CA ILE A 286 -11.29 12.87 -3.19
C ILE A 286 -11.63 13.97 -4.20
N LEU A 287 -11.43 13.72 -5.50
CA LEU A 287 -11.86 14.65 -6.56
C LEU A 287 -13.39 14.77 -6.63
N ALA A 288 -14.12 13.65 -6.51
CA ALA A 288 -15.58 13.65 -6.50
C ALA A 288 -16.11 14.45 -5.30
N ILE A 289 -15.59 14.18 -4.10
CA ILE A 289 -16.00 14.88 -2.86
C ILE A 289 -15.61 16.36 -2.90
N TRP A 290 -14.48 16.72 -3.51
CA TRP A 290 -14.05 18.12 -3.64
C TRP A 290 -15.05 18.98 -4.42
N GLY A 291 -15.74 18.39 -5.41
CA GLY A 291 -16.94 18.95 -6.03
C GLY A 291 -16.74 20.19 -6.91
N LYS A 292 -15.51 20.71 -7.07
CA LYS A 292 -15.19 21.85 -7.93
C LYS A 292 -13.93 21.61 -8.77
N PRO A 293 -13.75 22.30 -9.92
CA PRO A 293 -12.50 22.25 -10.66
C PRO A 293 -11.32 22.68 -9.78
N VAL A 294 -10.21 21.94 -9.86
CA VAL A 294 -8.97 22.25 -9.15
C VAL A 294 -7.82 22.19 -10.14
N ASP A 295 -6.99 23.23 -10.17
CA ASP A 295 -5.75 23.19 -10.95
C ASP A 295 -4.72 22.34 -10.20
N LEU A 296 -4.60 21.08 -10.63
CA LEU A 296 -3.61 20.17 -10.07
C LEU A 296 -2.20 20.56 -10.52
N GLY A 297 -2.05 21.18 -11.69
CA GLY A 297 -0.79 21.35 -12.40
C GLY A 297 -0.14 20.01 -12.77
N ASN A 298 1.00 20.06 -13.46
CA ASN A 298 1.76 18.85 -13.84
C ASN A 298 2.62 18.29 -12.70
N SER A 299 2.85 19.08 -11.65
CA SER A 299 3.69 18.69 -10.53
C SER A 299 3.30 19.38 -9.23
N TYR A 300 3.77 18.79 -8.12
CA TYR A 300 3.64 19.31 -6.77
C TYR A 300 5.02 19.44 -6.12
N LEU A 301 5.24 20.52 -5.37
CA LEU A 301 6.47 20.75 -4.63
C LEU A 301 6.29 20.29 -3.18
N TRP A 302 6.75 19.08 -2.88
CA TRP A 302 6.70 18.54 -1.53
C TRP A 302 7.84 19.11 -0.67
N ASP A 303 7.49 19.90 0.34
CA ASP A 303 8.45 20.38 1.33
C ASP A 303 8.74 19.31 2.40
N LEU A 304 9.98 18.82 2.43
CA LEU A 304 10.43 17.83 3.42
C LEU A 304 10.57 18.42 4.82
N ASN A 305 10.64 19.75 4.96
CA ASN A 305 10.69 20.42 6.24
C ASN A 305 10.10 21.84 6.12
N PRO A 306 8.77 21.99 6.22
CA PRO A 306 8.10 23.28 6.03
C PRO A 306 8.50 24.35 7.07
N LYS A 307 9.21 23.97 8.14
CA LYS A 307 9.73 24.91 9.15
C LYS A 307 11.01 25.62 8.69
N LYS A 308 11.67 25.13 7.64
CA LYS A 308 12.93 25.69 7.13
C LYS A 308 12.77 26.07 5.65
N LYS A 309 12.89 27.36 5.36
CA LYS A 309 12.82 27.86 3.99
C LYS A 309 14.02 27.36 3.19
N SER A 310 13.74 26.78 2.02
CA SER A 310 14.75 26.36 1.06
C SER A 310 14.25 26.59 -0.36
N ASN A 311 15.17 27.02 -1.22
CA ASN A 311 14.94 27.22 -2.64
C ASN A 311 15.46 26.03 -3.47
N HIS A 312 16.11 25.05 -2.84
CA HIS A 312 16.59 23.87 -3.54
C HIS A 312 15.43 22.91 -3.83
N VAL A 313 15.32 22.53 -5.10
CA VAL A 313 14.31 21.61 -5.61
C VAL A 313 15.02 20.43 -6.26
N PHE A 314 14.71 19.22 -5.82
CA PHE A 314 15.13 17.98 -6.47
C PHE A 314 13.97 17.43 -7.28
N ASP A 315 14.17 17.36 -8.59
CA ASP A 315 13.22 16.74 -9.51
C ASP A 315 13.38 15.22 -9.43
N VAL A 316 12.42 14.56 -8.78
CA VAL A 316 12.49 13.11 -8.55
C VAL A 316 12.34 12.33 -9.85
N LEU A 317 11.57 12.85 -10.81
CA LEU A 317 11.37 12.21 -12.11
C LEU A 317 12.68 12.18 -12.89
N ASN A 318 13.34 13.34 -13.00
CA ASN A 318 14.58 13.51 -13.76
C ASN A 318 15.85 13.13 -13.00
N GLY A 319 15.74 12.96 -11.68
CA GLY A 319 16.85 12.61 -10.79
C GLY A 319 17.89 13.72 -10.68
N CYS A 320 17.53 14.99 -10.81
CA CYS A 320 18.47 16.12 -10.78
C CYS A 320 18.02 17.21 -9.80
N VAL A 321 18.97 18.04 -9.37
CA VAL A 321 18.68 19.28 -8.65
C VAL A 321 18.53 20.39 -9.68
N GLU A 322 17.51 21.24 -9.52
CA GLU A 322 17.33 22.38 -10.41
C GLU A 322 18.51 23.35 -10.38
N GLY A 323 19.09 23.61 -11.55
CA GLY A 323 20.21 24.54 -11.69
C GLY A 323 21.58 23.97 -11.31
N GLU A 324 21.68 22.70 -10.92
CA GLU A 324 22.97 22.05 -10.58
C GLU A 324 23.34 20.93 -11.56
N ILE A 325 24.64 20.60 -11.60
CA ILE A 325 25.19 19.55 -12.47
C ILE A 325 24.92 18.15 -11.89
N ALA A 326 24.65 18.05 -10.58
CA ALA A 326 24.45 16.78 -9.91
C ALA A 326 23.18 16.07 -10.40
N GLN A 327 23.37 14.91 -11.04
CA GLN A 327 22.28 14.08 -11.57
C GLN A 327 22.46 12.60 -11.22
N ILE A 328 21.39 11.96 -10.78
CA ILE A 328 21.27 10.51 -10.65
C ILE A 328 20.94 9.95 -12.02
N LYS A 329 21.70 8.93 -12.44
CA LYS A 329 21.32 8.16 -13.62
C LYS A 329 19.94 7.53 -13.41
N MET A 330 18.98 7.92 -14.26
CA MET A 330 17.61 7.41 -14.22
C MET A 330 17.57 5.88 -14.31
N GLY A 331 16.61 5.30 -13.60
CA GLY A 331 16.33 3.86 -13.55
C GLY A 331 17.28 3.07 -12.66
N THR A 332 18.38 3.66 -12.21
CA THR A 332 19.24 3.02 -11.20
C THR A 332 18.46 2.75 -9.91
N THR A 333 18.94 1.82 -9.09
CA THR A 333 18.29 1.50 -7.81
C THR A 333 18.23 2.69 -6.86
N ILE A 334 19.18 3.63 -6.96
CA ILE A 334 19.15 4.90 -6.20
C ILE A 334 17.98 5.77 -6.67
N HIS A 335 17.86 6.00 -7.99
CA HIS A 335 16.76 6.77 -8.57
C HIS A 335 15.41 6.15 -8.20
N ARG A 336 15.24 4.85 -8.43
CA ARG A 336 14.02 4.11 -8.10
C ARG A 336 13.67 4.20 -6.62
N LEU A 337 14.65 4.11 -5.71
CA LEU A 337 14.40 4.25 -4.27
C LEU A 337 13.84 5.64 -3.93
N LEU A 338 14.40 6.71 -4.51
CA LEU A 338 13.88 8.06 -4.29
C LEU A 338 12.50 8.26 -4.91
N THR A 339 12.25 7.69 -6.09
CA THR A 339 10.91 7.65 -6.70
C THR A 339 9.90 6.99 -5.76
N ILE A 340 10.21 5.80 -5.21
CA ILE A 340 9.33 5.08 -4.27
C ILE A 340 8.98 5.95 -3.06
N PHE A 341 9.96 6.63 -2.46
CA PHE A 341 9.68 7.52 -1.33
C PHE A 341 8.81 8.73 -1.69
N SER A 342 8.83 9.18 -2.94
CA SER A 342 7.99 10.29 -3.42
C SER A 342 6.57 9.85 -3.81
N GLU A 343 6.29 8.55 -3.95
CA GLU A 343 4.97 8.06 -4.35
C GLU A 343 3.92 8.14 -3.24
N ASN A 344 4.35 8.16 -1.98
CA ASN A 344 3.44 8.23 -0.83
C ASN A 344 4.02 9.14 0.25
N LEU A 345 3.56 10.40 0.28
CA LEU A 345 4.08 11.43 1.20
C LEU A 345 3.67 11.21 2.66
N TYR A 346 2.74 10.27 2.88
CA TYR A 346 2.16 10.00 4.19
C TYR A 346 2.80 8.82 4.88
N LYS A 347 3.34 7.86 4.12
CA LYS A 347 3.66 6.52 4.61
C LYS A 347 5.16 6.27 4.64
N THR A 348 5.61 5.60 5.70
CA THR A 348 6.97 5.06 5.79
C THR A 348 7.02 3.65 5.20
N PHE A 349 8.21 3.21 4.80
CA PHE A 349 8.37 1.92 4.12
C PHE A 349 9.17 0.93 4.95
N LYS A 350 8.61 -0.27 5.13
CA LYS A 350 9.38 -1.43 5.65
C LYS A 350 10.39 -1.90 4.61
N ALA A 351 11.49 -2.50 5.06
CA ALA A 351 12.50 -3.07 4.17
C ALA A 351 11.90 -4.10 3.19
N GLU A 352 10.96 -4.92 3.66
CA GLU A 352 10.27 -5.93 2.86
C GLU A 352 9.42 -5.28 1.74
N ALA A 353 8.70 -4.20 2.06
CA ALA A 353 7.93 -3.44 1.07
C ALA A 353 8.87 -2.80 0.03
N LEU A 354 9.93 -2.12 0.47
CA LEU A 354 10.94 -1.54 -0.43
C LEU A 354 11.55 -2.59 -1.36
N PHE A 355 11.83 -3.79 -0.86
CA PHE A 355 12.35 -4.87 -1.68
C PHE A 355 11.40 -5.19 -2.85
N SER A 356 10.10 -5.30 -2.58
CA SER A 356 9.11 -5.61 -3.61
C SER A 356 9.04 -4.55 -4.71
N TYR A 357 9.21 -3.27 -4.36
CA TYR A 357 9.24 -2.17 -5.33
C TYR A 357 10.56 -2.09 -6.10
N LEU A 358 11.69 -2.39 -5.45
CA LEU A 358 13.02 -2.33 -6.05
C LEU A 358 13.35 -3.56 -6.91
N PHE A 359 12.74 -4.71 -6.62
CA PHE A 359 13.01 -5.98 -7.28
C PHE A 359 11.70 -6.72 -7.60
N PRO A 360 10.84 -6.16 -8.47
CA PRO A 360 9.50 -6.71 -8.72
C PRO A 360 9.51 -8.11 -9.36
N ASP A 361 10.63 -8.52 -9.94
CA ASP A 361 10.82 -9.84 -10.55
C ASP A 361 11.45 -10.86 -9.56
N GLU A 362 11.73 -10.46 -8.32
CA GLU A 362 12.26 -11.31 -7.27
C GLU A 362 11.23 -11.55 -6.16
N PHE A 363 11.28 -12.74 -5.56
CA PHE A 363 10.45 -13.08 -4.41
C PHE A 363 11.12 -12.69 -3.09
N LEU A 364 10.33 -12.38 -2.06
CA LEU A 364 10.87 -12.03 -0.76
C LEU A 364 11.59 -13.23 -0.11
N GLN A 365 12.87 -13.04 0.24
CA GLN A 365 13.68 -13.99 0.99
C GLN A 365 14.08 -13.39 2.35
N PRO A 366 13.84 -14.08 3.48
CA PRO A 366 13.96 -13.48 4.82
C PRO A 366 15.27 -12.74 5.13
N THR A 367 16.41 -13.21 4.62
CA THR A 367 17.73 -12.66 4.95
C THR A 367 18.34 -11.87 3.78
N ILE A 368 18.16 -12.35 2.55
CA ILE A 368 18.85 -11.80 1.38
C ILE A 368 18.16 -10.50 0.90
N SER A 369 16.82 -10.50 0.87
CA SER A 369 16.04 -9.37 0.35
C SER A 369 16.23 -8.09 1.16
N THR A 370 16.20 -8.19 2.49
CA THR A 370 16.40 -7.04 3.39
C THR A 370 17.83 -6.50 3.25
N THR A 371 18.84 -7.38 3.22
CA THR A 371 20.26 -7.01 2.99
C THR A 371 20.45 -6.19 1.71
N LYS A 372 19.82 -6.60 0.59
CA LYS A 372 19.87 -5.84 -0.67
C LYS A 372 19.31 -4.41 -0.50
N VAL A 373 18.20 -4.26 0.22
CA VAL A 373 17.59 -2.95 0.49
C VAL A 373 18.51 -2.08 1.34
N TYR A 374 19.07 -2.61 2.43
CA TYR A 374 20.03 -1.88 3.27
C TYR A 374 21.23 -1.36 2.46
N GLN A 375 21.78 -2.18 1.56
CA GLN A 375 22.90 -1.77 0.70
C GLN A 375 22.51 -0.63 -0.25
N ILE A 376 21.31 -0.65 -0.82
CA ILE A 376 20.82 0.44 -1.68
C ILE A 376 20.61 1.73 -0.88
N ILE A 377 20.06 1.64 0.34
CA ILE A 377 19.89 2.79 1.23
C ILE A 377 21.25 3.41 1.58
N GLN A 378 22.25 2.59 1.95
CA GLN A 378 23.60 3.08 2.25
C GLN A 378 24.25 3.77 1.03
N ARG A 379 24.12 3.17 -0.16
CA ARG A 379 24.62 3.78 -1.41
C ARG A 379 23.93 5.10 -1.72
N THR A 380 22.62 5.18 -1.48
CA THR A 380 21.82 6.40 -1.70
C THR A 380 22.22 7.49 -0.72
N ARG A 381 22.34 7.19 0.58
CA ARG A 381 22.84 8.13 1.60
C ARG A 381 24.24 8.65 1.24
N ARG A 382 25.14 7.77 0.78
CA ARG A 382 26.48 8.19 0.32
C ARG A 382 26.39 9.13 -0.88
N TRP A 383 25.58 8.79 -1.89
CA TRP A 383 25.40 9.63 -3.07
C TRP A 383 24.84 11.02 -2.71
N LEU A 384 23.82 11.09 -1.85
CA LEU A 384 23.24 12.35 -1.38
C LEU A 384 24.30 13.21 -0.66
N SER A 385 25.09 12.60 0.22
CA SER A 385 26.17 13.30 0.95
C SER A 385 27.29 13.81 0.02
N THR A 386 27.77 12.96 -0.90
CA THR A 386 28.83 13.32 -1.85
C THR A 386 28.42 14.45 -2.80
N ASN A 387 27.14 14.56 -3.14
CA ASN A 387 26.61 15.63 -4.00
C ASN A 387 25.98 16.78 -3.21
N HIS A 388 26.21 16.86 -1.90
CA HIS A 388 25.71 17.93 -1.03
C HIS A 388 24.20 18.14 -1.06
N ILE A 389 23.42 17.08 -1.28
CA ILE A 389 21.96 17.14 -1.32
C ILE A 389 21.42 17.30 0.11
N GLY A 390 20.64 18.36 0.35
CA GLY A 390 20.18 18.79 1.68
C GLY A 390 19.06 17.96 2.30
N PHE A 391 18.86 16.72 1.86
CA PHE A 391 17.94 15.77 2.48
C PHE A 391 18.58 14.38 2.62
N SER A 392 18.02 13.54 3.48
CA SER A 392 18.53 12.21 3.79
C SER A 392 17.41 11.19 3.93
N ILE A 393 17.79 9.90 3.99
CA ILE A 393 16.87 8.81 4.32
C ILE A 393 16.95 8.56 5.83
N GLY A 394 15.87 8.83 6.55
CA GLY A 394 15.68 8.49 7.96
C GLY A 394 15.29 7.02 8.15
N GLU A 395 15.44 6.53 9.37
CA GLU A 395 14.98 5.20 9.78
C GLU A 395 14.37 5.30 11.18
N ASP A 396 13.17 4.75 11.37
CA ASP A 396 12.50 4.73 12.67
C ASP A 396 11.72 3.41 12.86
N HIS A 397 12.07 2.65 13.90
CA HIS A 397 11.58 1.28 14.17
C HIS A 397 11.57 0.35 12.93
N GLY A 398 12.64 0.41 12.12
CA GLY A 398 12.81 -0.43 10.93
C GLY A 398 11.96 -0.02 9.71
N GLU A 399 11.40 1.18 9.73
CA GLU A 399 10.75 1.82 8.59
C GLU A 399 11.56 3.01 8.10
N TYR A 400 11.56 3.25 6.78
CA TYR A 400 12.35 4.28 6.12
C TYR A 400 11.46 5.40 5.58
N PHE A 401 12.02 6.61 5.56
CA PHE A 401 11.35 7.82 5.07
C PHE A 401 12.39 8.87 4.63
N LEU A 402 11.95 9.87 3.86
CA LEU A 402 12.78 11.04 3.53
C LEU A 402 12.61 12.13 4.58
N THR A 403 13.70 12.82 4.90
CA THR A 403 13.72 13.94 5.84
C THR A 403 14.77 14.97 5.44
N SER A 404 14.56 16.23 5.82
CA SER A 404 15.54 17.31 5.58
C SER A 404 15.76 18.12 6.85
N ASP A 405 17.03 18.31 7.21
CA ASP A 405 17.45 19.18 8.30
C ASP A 405 17.65 20.63 7.84
N LYS A 406 17.85 20.90 6.55
CA LYS A 406 18.10 22.25 6.00
C LYS A 406 16.90 22.88 5.28
N GLY A 407 15.79 22.15 5.16
CA GLY A 407 14.71 22.50 4.24
C GLY A 407 15.09 22.07 2.83
N TYR A 408 14.20 21.35 2.17
CA TYR A 408 14.44 20.87 0.81
C TYR A 408 13.10 20.49 0.18
N LYS A 409 12.92 20.79 -1.10
CA LYS A 409 11.68 20.48 -1.82
C LYS A 409 11.90 19.38 -2.84
N LEU A 410 10.95 18.46 -2.94
CA LEU A 410 10.91 17.45 -3.99
C LEU A 410 9.82 17.82 -4.99
N ARG A 411 10.18 17.91 -6.27
CA ARG A 411 9.18 18.02 -7.34
C ARG A 411 8.67 16.62 -7.68
N ILE A 412 7.37 16.44 -7.53
CA ILE A 412 6.66 15.19 -7.78
C ILE A 412 5.73 15.42 -8.96
N SER A 413 5.86 14.60 -10.00
CA SER A 413 4.99 14.66 -11.17
C SER A 413 3.65 13.97 -10.90
N GLN A 414 2.60 14.39 -11.61
CA GLN A 414 1.31 13.70 -11.60
C GLN A 414 1.40 12.29 -12.20
N GLN A 415 2.44 12.03 -13.01
CA GLN A 415 2.54 10.79 -13.77
C GLN A 415 2.57 9.55 -12.85
N THR A 416 1.58 8.70 -13.07
CA THR A 416 1.38 7.38 -12.47
C THR A 416 2.25 6.29 -13.10
N TYR A 417 3.09 6.62 -14.09
CA TYR A 417 3.89 5.62 -14.78
C TYR A 417 4.94 5.05 -13.81
N LYS A 418 4.71 3.80 -13.40
CA LYS A 418 5.59 3.00 -12.55
C LYS A 418 6.47 2.12 -13.44
N PRO A 419 7.64 2.59 -13.86
CA PRO A 419 8.58 1.73 -14.54
C PRO A 419 9.03 0.61 -13.61
N LYS A 420 8.71 -0.65 -13.93
CA LYS A 420 9.13 -1.80 -13.11
C LYS A 420 10.64 -1.99 -13.17
N ASN A 421 11.25 -1.57 -14.28
CA ASN A 421 12.68 -1.67 -14.52
C ASN A 421 13.18 -0.48 -15.37
N VAL A 422 14.51 -0.38 -15.51
CA VAL A 422 15.18 0.65 -16.33
C VAL A 422 14.66 0.65 -17.78
N GLY A 423 14.35 -0.53 -18.32
CA GLY A 423 13.81 -0.68 -19.68
C GLY A 423 12.47 0.01 -19.82
N ASP A 424 11.56 -0.16 -18.86
CA ASP A 424 10.24 0.48 -18.88
C ASP A 424 10.36 2.01 -18.90
N GLN A 425 11.25 2.61 -18.08
CA GLN A 425 11.53 4.06 -18.13
C GLN A 425 11.99 4.52 -19.50
N HIS A 426 12.94 3.78 -20.07
CA HIS A 426 13.46 4.09 -21.39
C HIS A 426 12.35 4.02 -22.45
N ILE A 427 11.45 3.05 -22.35
CA ILE A 427 10.32 2.92 -23.26
C ILE A 427 9.31 4.07 -23.09
N ALA A 428 9.02 4.50 -21.87
CA ALA A 428 8.17 5.68 -21.64
C ALA A 428 8.79 6.97 -22.19
N ARG A 429 10.08 7.22 -21.95
CA ARG A 429 10.78 8.39 -22.53
C ARG A 429 10.84 8.35 -24.05
N LEU A 430 11.01 7.17 -24.64
CA LEU A 430 10.91 7.02 -26.10
C LEU A 430 9.50 7.33 -26.60
N HIS A 431 8.47 6.86 -25.89
CA HIS A 431 7.08 7.12 -26.26
C HIS A 431 6.75 8.61 -26.22
N GLU A 432 7.15 9.29 -25.13
CA GLU A 432 6.97 10.72 -24.97
C GLU A 432 7.71 11.53 -26.03
N ALA A 433 8.95 11.16 -26.36
CA ALA A 433 9.76 11.88 -27.34
C ALA A 433 9.33 11.63 -28.79
N MET A 434 8.89 10.41 -29.13
CA MET A 434 8.54 10.05 -30.50
C MET A 434 7.07 10.31 -30.83
N GLY A 435 6.17 10.23 -29.84
CA GLY A 435 4.73 10.24 -30.06
C GLY A 435 4.18 8.89 -30.55
N GLU A 436 2.85 8.77 -30.53
CA GLU A 436 2.16 7.56 -30.97
C GLU A 436 2.22 7.41 -32.50
N GLY A 437 2.45 6.20 -33.00
CA GLY A 437 2.52 5.89 -34.44
C GLY A 437 3.81 6.31 -35.15
N ALA A 438 4.72 7.03 -34.47
CA ALA A 438 5.99 7.42 -35.05
C ALA A 438 6.94 6.22 -35.24
N TYR A 439 7.55 6.16 -36.42
CA TYR A 439 8.59 5.19 -36.74
C TYR A 439 9.95 5.73 -36.27
N PHE A 440 10.74 4.87 -35.65
CA PHE A 440 12.08 5.22 -35.21
C PHE A 440 13.05 4.06 -35.36
N ASN A 441 14.33 4.38 -35.46
CA ASN A 441 15.40 3.39 -35.55
C ASN A 441 16.32 3.45 -34.33
N ILE A 442 17.31 2.58 -34.28
CA ILE A 442 18.26 2.48 -33.16
C ILE A 442 19.04 3.77 -32.91
N ARG A 443 19.26 4.61 -33.93
CA ARG A 443 19.96 5.88 -33.77
C ARG A 443 19.11 6.84 -32.95
N ASN A 444 17.82 6.98 -33.28
CA ASN A 444 16.89 7.79 -32.48
C ASN A 444 16.89 7.35 -31.02
N VAL A 445 16.90 6.04 -30.77
CA VAL A 445 16.87 5.48 -29.41
C VAL A 445 18.13 5.83 -28.63
N LYS A 446 19.30 5.74 -29.24
CA LYS A 446 20.57 6.14 -28.62
C LYS A 446 20.58 7.62 -28.28
N ASP A 447 20.11 8.45 -29.21
CA ASP A 447 20.16 9.90 -29.09
C ASP A 447 19.19 10.38 -28.00
N ILE A 448 17.94 9.88 -28.01
CA ILE A 448 16.91 10.21 -27.02
C ILE A 448 17.27 9.72 -25.61
N LEU A 449 17.78 8.48 -25.50
CA LEU A 449 18.05 7.88 -24.19
C LEU A 449 19.47 8.11 -23.69
N ALA A 450 20.35 8.67 -24.52
CA ALA A 450 21.79 8.81 -24.25
C ALA A 450 22.44 7.48 -23.80
N VAL A 451 22.12 6.37 -24.50
CA VAL A 451 22.65 5.03 -24.19
C VAL A 451 23.52 4.47 -25.30
N ALA A 452 24.44 3.57 -24.94
CA ALA A 452 25.24 2.82 -25.90
C ALA A 452 24.36 1.91 -26.79
N THR A 453 24.82 1.63 -28.01
CA THR A 453 24.10 0.81 -29.00
C THR A 453 23.67 -0.55 -28.46
N ALA A 454 24.53 -1.22 -27.67
CA ALA A 454 24.20 -2.52 -27.07
C ALA A 454 23.04 -2.43 -26.06
N SER A 455 22.95 -1.33 -25.31
CA SER A 455 21.83 -1.08 -24.39
C SER A 455 20.56 -0.76 -25.16
N ALA A 456 20.62 0.09 -26.19
CA ALA A 456 19.50 0.40 -27.07
C ALA A 456 18.92 -0.89 -27.69
N ASN A 457 19.77 -1.76 -28.24
CA ASN A 457 19.35 -3.05 -28.79
C ASN A 457 18.64 -3.94 -27.75
N ARG A 458 19.16 -3.99 -26.51
CA ARG A 458 18.55 -4.78 -25.43
C ARG A 458 17.17 -4.26 -25.04
N ILE A 459 17.02 -2.94 -24.96
CA ILE A 459 15.75 -2.27 -24.66
C ILE A 459 14.74 -2.57 -25.76
N LEU A 460 15.12 -2.36 -27.02
CA LEU A 460 14.24 -2.59 -28.17
C LEU A 460 13.84 -4.06 -28.29
N LYS A 461 14.79 -4.98 -28.13
CA LYS A 461 14.52 -6.42 -28.15
C LYS A 461 13.50 -6.80 -27.08
N LYS A 462 13.73 -6.40 -25.82
CA LYS A 462 12.79 -6.69 -24.73
C LYS A 462 11.42 -6.07 -24.99
N ALA A 463 11.35 -4.83 -25.45
CA ALA A 463 10.09 -4.16 -25.71
C ALA A 463 9.30 -4.79 -26.87
N VAL A 464 9.99 -5.36 -27.86
CA VAL A 464 9.36 -6.18 -28.91
C VAL A 464 8.86 -7.51 -28.34
N GLU A 465 9.66 -8.20 -27.51
CA GLU A 465 9.26 -9.44 -26.83
C GLU A 465 8.03 -9.23 -25.92
N ASP A 466 7.98 -8.09 -25.22
CA ASP A 466 6.85 -7.68 -24.39
C ASP A 466 5.65 -7.19 -25.23
N GLY A 467 5.79 -7.08 -26.55
CA GLY A 467 4.77 -6.60 -27.50
C GLY A 467 4.43 -5.13 -27.35
N VAL A 468 5.29 -4.33 -26.73
CA VAL A 468 5.13 -2.87 -26.61
C VAL A 468 5.54 -2.18 -27.91
N LEU A 469 6.54 -2.72 -28.60
CA LEU A 469 6.99 -2.25 -29.91
C LEU A 469 6.74 -3.31 -30.98
N LEU A 470 6.43 -2.85 -32.19
CA LEU A 470 6.47 -3.65 -33.41
C LEU A 470 7.78 -3.36 -34.13
N LYS A 471 8.46 -4.41 -34.59
CA LYS A 471 9.69 -4.32 -35.39
C LYS A 471 9.33 -4.46 -36.87
N ILE A 472 9.75 -3.52 -37.68
CA ILE A 472 9.46 -3.46 -39.12
C ILE A 472 10.78 -3.50 -39.89
N GLY A 473 10.89 -4.43 -40.84
CA GLY A 473 12.10 -4.65 -41.63
C GLY A 473 13.18 -5.51 -40.97
N GLN A 474 14.32 -5.66 -41.65
CA GLN A 474 15.47 -6.43 -41.20
C GLN A 474 16.79 -5.70 -41.51
N GLY A 475 17.82 -5.94 -40.70
CA GLY A 475 19.14 -5.34 -40.91
C GLY A 475 19.18 -3.84 -40.63
N ARG A 476 19.87 -3.08 -41.48
CA ARG A 476 20.11 -1.62 -41.28
C ARG A 476 18.85 -0.77 -41.46
N SER A 477 17.83 -1.27 -42.18
CA SER A 477 16.53 -0.62 -42.36
C SER A 477 15.49 -1.06 -41.32
N THR A 478 15.93 -1.62 -40.18
CA THR A 478 15.02 -1.97 -39.11
C THR A 478 14.48 -0.70 -38.45
N GLU A 479 13.16 -0.58 -38.44
CA GLU A 479 12.41 0.45 -37.74
C GLU A 479 11.53 -0.17 -36.65
N TYR A 480 11.09 0.67 -35.73
CA TYR A 480 10.26 0.32 -34.60
C TYR A 480 9.11 1.33 -34.51
N VAL A 481 7.93 0.84 -34.11
CA VAL A 481 6.75 1.67 -33.84
C VAL A 481 6.04 1.14 -32.61
N PHE A 482 5.40 2.02 -31.83
CA PHE A 482 4.61 1.61 -30.67
C PHE A 482 3.35 0.84 -31.08
N SER A 483 3.09 -0.27 -30.41
CA SER A 483 1.91 -1.12 -30.67
C SER A 483 0.64 -0.49 -30.11
N THR A 484 -0.32 -0.15 -30.98
CA THR A 484 -1.62 0.42 -30.61
C THR A 484 -2.47 -0.52 -29.73
N GLN A 485 -2.26 -1.84 -29.82
CA GLN A 485 -3.08 -2.84 -29.13
C GLN A 485 -2.80 -2.98 -27.61
N LYS A 486 -1.69 -2.45 -27.10
CA LYS A 486 -1.32 -2.60 -25.67
C LYS A 486 -1.27 -1.31 -24.86
N VAL A 487 -1.20 -0.13 -25.50
CA VAL A 487 -1.10 1.14 -24.76
C VAL A 487 -2.39 1.43 -23.99
N SER A 488 -3.57 1.07 -24.52
CA SER A 488 -4.85 1.32 -23.85
C SER A 488 -5.07 0.56 -22.54
N LYS A 489 -4.25 -0.46 -22.22
CA LYS A 489 -4.40 -1.29 -21.02
C LYS A 489 -3.39 -0.98 -19.90
N ARG A 490 -2.40 -0.11 -20.15
CA ARG A 490 -1.32 0.16 -19.18
C ARG A 490 -1.24 1.60 -18.67
N SER A 491 -2.02 2.51 -19.25
CA SER A 491 -2.22 3.84 -18.68
C SER A 491 -3.51 3.81 -17.88
N PRO A 492 -3.49 4.01 -16.55
CA PRO A 492 -4.68 4.53 -15.91
C PRO A 492 -4.93 5.94 -16.48
N PRO A 493 -6.20 6.34 -16.68
CA PRO A 493 -6.53 7.67 -17.18
C PRO A 493 -5.98 8.78 -16.29
#